data_AF-A0A7Y6ZET6-F1
#
_entry.id   AF-A0A7Y6ZET6-F1
#
_cell.length_a   1.000
_cell.length_b   1.000
_cell.length_c   1.000
_cell.angle_alpha   90.00
_cell.angle_beta   90.00
_cell.angle_gamma   90.00
#
_symmetry.space_group_name_H-M   'P 1'
#
loop_
_entity.id
_entity.type
_entity.pdbx_description
1 polymer ?
#
loop_
_entity_poly.entity_id
_entity_poly.type
_entity_poly.pdbx_seq_one_letter_code
_entity_poly.pdbx_strand_id
1 'polypeptide(L)' 'MSHMKYDAMVVGSGASGAVAAQELTEQGLTVLMLEAGPKRVATEFKRRGV' A
#
# COMPACT_ATOMS: atom_id res chain seq x y z
N MET A 1 21.13 14.71 0.26
CA MET A 1 19.90 13.91 0.09
C MET A 1 18.94 14.28 1.21
N SER A 2 17.66 14.49 0.93
CA SER A 2 16.65 14.66 1.97
C SER A 2 16.33 13.29 2.59
N HIS A 3 16.61 13.12 3.88
CA HIS A 3 16.17 11.93 4.61
C HIS A 3 14.66 12.04 4.86
N MET A 4 13.88 11.23 4.14
CA MET A 4 12.47 11.04 4.46
C MET A 4 12.38 10.18 5.73
N LYS A 5 11.62 10.65 6.72
CA LYS A 5 11.29 9.89 7.94
C LYS A 5 9.86 9.37 7.83
N TYR A 6 9.67 8.12 8.24
CA TYR A 6 8.38 7.45 8.32
C TYR A 6 8.31 6.80 9.70
N ASP A 7 7.11 6.71 10.26
CA ASP A 7 6.86 6.09 11.56
C ASP A 7 6.75 4.56 11.43
N ALA A 8 6.28 4.08 10.27
CA ALA A 8 6.16 2.66 9.96
C ALA A 8 6.38 2.36 8.47
N MET A 9 6.71 1.11 8.17
CA MET A 9 6.84 0.59 6.80
C MET A 9 5.99 -0.68 6.62
N VAL A 10 5.22 -0.71 5.54
CA VAL A 10 4.41 -1.87 5.11
C VAL A 10 4.99 -2.44 3.82
N VAL A 11 5.29 -3.74 3.80
CA VAL A 11 5.80 -4.45 2.62
C VAL A 11 4.70 -5.35 2.06
N GLY A 12 4.26 -5.04 0.84
CA GLY A 12 3.13 -5.63 0.14
C GLY A 12 1.90 -4.74 0.18
N SER A 13 1.33 -4.39 -0.99
CA SER A 13 0.07 -3.64 -1.13
C SER A 13 -1.13 -4.53 -1.44
N GLY A 14 -1.05 -5.81 -1.05
CA GLY A 14 -2.19 -6.73 -1.09
C GLY A 14 -3.27 -6.34 -0.06
N ALA A 15 -4.33 -7.15 0.04
CA ALA A 15 -5.49 -6.84 0.88
C ALA A 15 -5.12 -6.49 2.33
N SER A 16 -4.31 -7.32 2.99
CA SER A 16 -3.91 -7.08 4.38
C SER A 16 -2.96 -5.89 4.54
N GLY A 17 -2.04 -5.68 3.60
CA GLY A 17 -1.11 -4.56 3.64
C GLY A 17 -1.82 -3.22 3.46
N ALA A 18 -2.82 -3.16 2.58
CA ALA A 18 -3.66 -1.98 2.40
C ALA A 18 -4.45 -1.65 3.67
N VAL A 19 -5.06 -2.64 4.32
CA VAL A 19 -5.78 -2.45 5.59
C VAL A 19 -4.84 -2.00 6.70
N ALA A 20 -3.67 -2.63 6.84
CA ALA A 20 -2.68 -2.23 7.85
C ALA A 20 -2.19 -0.79 7.64
N ALA A 21 -1.90 -0.40 6.39
CA ALA A 21 -1.49 0.96 6.07
C ALA A 21 -2.61 1.96 6.38
N GLN A 22 -3.86 1.65 6.01
CA GLN A 22 -5.03 2.48 6.30
C GLN A 22 -5.16 2.74 7.80
N GLU A 23 -5.24 1.68 8.62
CA GLU A 23 -5.38 1.78 10.07
C GLU A 23 -4.27 2.62 10.70
N LEU A 24 -3.01 2.40 10.31
CA LEU A 24 -1.87 3.18 10.81
C LEU A 24 -1.97 4.65 10.43
N THR A 25 -2.36 4.95 9.18
CA THR A 25 -2.51 6.35 8.73
C THR A 25 -3.70 7.05 9.38
N GLU A 26 -4.79 6.34 9.70
CA GLU A 26 -5.93 6.89 10.45
C GLU A 26 -5.56 7.27 11.89
N GLN A 27 -4.55 6.61 12.47
CA GLN A 27 -3.94 7.00 13.75
C GLN A 27 -2.94 8.17 13.63
N GLY A 28 -2.77 8.74 12.43
CA GLY A 28 -1.91 9.89 12.19
C GLY A 28 -0.44 9.57 11.91
N LEU A 29 -0.07 8.30 11.68
CA LEU A 29 1.30 7.91 11.36
C LEU A 29 1.61 8.17 9.88
N THR A 30 2.86 8.57 9.61
CA THR A 30 3.39 8.65 8.24
C THR A 30 3.94 7.27 7.84
N VAL A 31 3.27 6.59 6.91
CA VAL A 31 3.59 5.20 6.54
C VAL A 31 4.21 5.11 5.14
N LEU A 32 5.33 4.39 5.01
CA LEU A 32 5.89 3.99 3.73
C LEU A 32 5.34 2.63 3.30
N MET A 33 4.76 2.52 2.10
CA MET A 33 4.30 1.25 1.55
C MET A 33 5.11 0.86 0.32
N LEU A 34 5.60 -0.39 0.28
CA LEU A 34 6.39 -0.93 -0.82
C LEU A 34 5.67 -2.13 -1.43
N GLU A 35 5.65 -2.22 -2.76
CA GLU A 35 5.08 -3.36 -3.49
C GLU A 35 6.08 -3.81 -4.55
N ALA A 36 6.23 -5.13 -4.74
CA ALA A 36 7.14 -5.70 -5.71
C ALA A 36 6.58 -5.59 -7.14
N GLY A 37 5.25 -5.70 -7.28
CA GLY A 37 4.56 -5.58 -8.55
C GLY A 37 4.40 -4.13 -9.05
N PRO A 38 4.08 -3.94 -10.34
CA PRO A 38 3.73 -2.64 -10.87
C PRO A 38 2.41 -2.15 -10.27
N LYS A 39 2.20 -0.83 -10.26
CA LYS A 39 0.90 -0.25 -9.93
C LYS A 39 -0.16 -0.82 -10.88
N ARG A 40 -1.19 -1.45 -10.31
CA ARG A 40 -2.37 -1.94 -11.04
C ARG A 40 -3.54 -1.00 -10.78
N VAL A 41 -4.24 -0.57 -11.82
CA VAL A 41 -5.54 0.12 -11.66
C VAL A 41 -6.69 -0.84 -11.89
N ALA A 42 -7.86 -0.52 -11.30
CA ALA A 42 -9.05 -1.39 -11.36
C ALA A 42 -9.44 -1.81 -12.80
N THR A 43 -9.19 -0.95 -13.79
CA THR A 43 -9.48 -1.23 -15.21
C THR A 43 -8.57 -2.32 -15.82
N GLU A 44 -7.46 -2.66 -15.20
CA GLU A 44 -6.56 -3.73 -15.65
C GLU A 44 -7.03 -5.13 -15.23
N PHE A 45 -7.93 -5.22 -14.24
CA PHE A 45 -8.45 -6.49 -13.77
C PHE A 45 -9.53 -6.98 -14.74
N LYS A 46 -9.16 -7.89 -15.64
CA LYS A 46 -10.15 -8.64 -16.43
C LYS A 46 -11.04 -9.40 -15.44
N ARG A 47 -12.36 -9.19 -15.52
CA ARG A 47 -13.32 -10.08 -14.87
C ARG A 47 -13.02 -11.48 -15.40
N ARG A 48 -12.47 -12.35 -14.55
CA ARG A 48 -12.44 -13.78 -14.85
C ARG A 48 -13.89 -14.17 -15.11
N GLY A 49 -14.13 -14.76 -16.28
CA GLY A 49 -15.47 -15.04 -16.79
C GLY A 49 -16.34 -15.63 -15.70
N VAL A 50 -17.47 -14.96 -15.48
CA VAL A 50 -18.67 -15.58 -14.89
C VAL A 50 -19.33 -16.41 -15.98
#